data_AF-A0A524CHX5-F1
#
_entry.id   AF-A0A524CHX5-F1
#
_cell.length_a   1.000
_cell.length_b   1.000
_cell.length_c   1.000
_cell.angle_alpha   90.00
_cell.angle_beta   90.00
_cell.angle_gamma   90.00
#
_symmetry.space_group_name_H-M   'P 1'
#
loop_
_entity.id
_entity.type
_entity.pdbx_description
1 polymer ?
#
loop_
_entity_poly.entity_id
_entity_poly.type
_entity_poly.pdbx_seq_one_letter_code
_entity_poly.pdbx_strand_id
1 'polypeptide(L)'
;MNFLKILDELKKKYTSLILYCLLDRVPIVVKGDDPFDIDDVLIELSNIVDFRKEFVFNVDFVSNREYENLINNENIDYNSQRIFVRCPQNVTLLALKKINSFRGWLIGFSTSMIKEDLNLVETQLSKELKKFLIITLNRNHISIKLEGFDLKEIDLSLENTILRKISEDTEKSIARMKRVVLEKIKNSTVEKSLIRTLLDFSVEKEELKKNIFKKELRNFHSGSKRAFFILSRLNLLSKFETTTTIGSKTLLETIDYEDASIERIISFIKDEWNEDFSNLIENAKKASIGDKIQSLWG
;
A
#
# COMPACT_ATOMS: atom_id res chain seq x y z
N MET A 1 -17.19 0.30 9.42
CA MET A 1 -17.40 0.67 7.99
C MET A 1 -16.44 -0.10 7.05
N ASN A 2 -16.85 -0.52 5.84
CA ASN A 2 -15.97 -1.26 4.89
C ASN A 2 -15.07 -0.29 4.09
N PHE A 3 -13.75 -0.45 4.16
CA PHE A 3 -12.77 0.38 3.44
C PHE A 3 -12.99 0.42 1.92
N LEU A 4 -13.41 -0.68 1.29
CA LEU A 4 -13.69 -0.67 -0.15
C LEU A 4 -14.85 0.26 -0.52
N LYS A 5 -15.81 0.44 0.40
CA LYS A 5 -16.87 1.44 0.27
C LYS A 5 -16.33 2.86 0.43
N ILE A 6 -15.41 3.07 1.39
CA ILE A 6 -14.70 4.35 1.54
C ILE A 6 -13.97 4.71 0.24
N LEU A 7 -13.30 3.74 -0.38
CA LEU A 7 -12.62 3.98 -1.64
C LEU A 7 -13.56 4.34 -2.79
N ASP A 8 -14.79 3.84 -2.78
CA ASP A 8 -15.81 4.17 -3.79
C ASP A 8 -16.45 5.54 -3.58
N GLU A 9 -16.53 6.01 -2.34
CA GLU A 9 -17.01 7.35 -2.00
C GLU A 9 -15.96 8.44 -2.26
N LEU A 10 -14.68 8.08 -2.24
CA LEU A 10 -13.57 8.99 -2.45
C LEU A 10 -13.31 9.27 -3.94
N LYS A 11 -12.90 10.51 -4.24
CA LYS A 11 -12.35 10.82 -5.56
C LYS A 11 -11.10 9.98 -5.81
N LYS A 12 -10.94 9.48 -7.04
CA LYS A 12 -9.79 8.64 -7.46
C LYS A 12 -8.43 9.13 -6.94
N LYS A 13 -8.16 10.44 -7.01
CA LYS A 13 -6.90 11.04 -6.52
C LYS A 13 -6.62 10.70 -5.05
N TYR A 14 -7.62 10.73 -4.18
CA TYR A 14 -7.45 10.47 -2.76
C TYR A 14 -7.21 8.99 -2.48
N THR A 15 -7.89 8.11 -3.19
CA THR A 15 -7.64 6.67 -3.13
C THR A 15 -6.21 6.33 -3.57
N SER A 16 -5.72 6.97 -4.62
CA SER A 16 -4.31 6.82 -5.05
C SER A 16 -3.33 7.31 -3.99
N LEU A 17 -3.64 8.40 -3.28
CA LEU A 17 -2.81 8.91 -2.17
C LEU A 17 -2.78 7.94 -0.98
N ILE A 18 -3.92 7.35 -0.60
CA ILE A 18 -3.95 6.32 0.45
C ILE A 18 -3.04 5.15 0.04
N LEU A 19 -3.16 4.69 -1.21
CA LEU A 19 -2.35 3.59 -1.70
C LEU A 19 -0.86 3.92 -1.72
N TYR A 20 -0.50 5.13 -2.15
CA TYR A 20 0.88 5.63 -2.13
C TYR A 20 1.43 5.60 -0.71
N CYS A 21 0.70 6.14 0.26
CA CYS A 21 1.13 6.16 1.67
C CYS A 21 1.27 4.75 2.25
N LEU A 22 0.36 3.83 1.90
CA LEU A 22 0.45 2.44 2.30
C LEU A 22 1.71 1.78 1.72
N LEU A 23 1.97 1.95 0.42
CA LEU A 23 3.15 1.38 -0.24
C LEU A 23 4.44 1.96 0.32
N ASP A 24 4.52 3.26 0.59
CA ASP A 24 5.77 3.91 1.01
C ASP A 24 5.94 3.97 2.54
N ARG A 25 5.12 3.21 3.29
CA ARG A 25 5.11 3.18 4.76
C ARG A 25 5.03 4.58 5.38
N VAL A 26 4.31 5.48 4.73
CA VAL A 26 3.97 6.78 5.28
C VAL A 26 2.93 6.56 6.38
N PRO A 27 3.11 7.14 7.58
CA PRO A 27 2.11 7.03 8.63
C PRO A 27 0.74 7.51 8.16
N ILE A 28 -0.30 6.72 8.45
CA ILE A 28 -1.69 7.07 8.16
C ILE A 28 -2.42 7.23 9.49
N VAL A 29 -3.04 8.38 9.67
CA VAL A 29 -3.82 8.74 10.85
C VAL A 29 -5.29 8.72 10.47
N VAL A 30 -6.10 7.92 11.16
CA VAL A 30 -7.54 7.83 10.96
C VAL A 30 -8.22 8.47 12.16
N LYS A 31 -9.03 9.51 11.92
CA LYS A 31 -9.79 10.18 12.98
C LYS A 31 -11.27 10.29 12.63
N GLY A 32 -12.12 10.30 13.63
CA GLY A 32 -13.57 10.38 13.42
C GLY A 32 -14.36 10.32 14.71
N ASP A 33 -15.68 10.47 14.60
CA ASP A 33 -16.56 10.56 15.77
C ASP A 33 -16.87 9.18 16.39
N ASP A 34 -16.90 8.13 15.56
CA ASP A 34 -17.20 6.75 15.95
C ASP A 34 -15.90 5.92 16.08
N PRO A 35 -15.53 5.51 17.31
CA PRO A 35 -14.39 4.63 17.55
C PRO A 35 -14.39 3.32 16.75
N PHE A 36 -15.57 2.71 16.55
CA PHE A 36 -15.67 1.43 15.87
C PHE A 36 -15.36 1.56 14.38
N ASP A 37 -15.86 2.62 13.74
CA ASP A 37 -15.56 2.90 12.34
C ASP A 37 -14.06 3.21 12.13
N ILE A 38 -13.42 3.89 13.07
CA ILE A 38 -11.97 4.13 13.02
C ILE A 38 -11.21 2.80 13.03
N ASP A 39 -11.48 1.95 14.02
CA ASP A 39 -10.76 0.68 14.17
C ASP A 39 -11.03 -0.28 12.99
N ASP A 40 -12.26 -0.33 12.47
CA ASP A 40 -12.61 -1.07 11.25
C ASP A 40 -11.78 -0.62 10.04
N VAL A 41 -11.61 0.69 9.85
CA VAL A 41 -10.81 1.24 8.76
C VAL A 41 -9.34 0.91 8.93
N LEU A 42 -8.80 0.98 10.15
CA LEU A 42 -7.43 0.57 10.43
C LEU A 42 -7.20 -0.91 10.09
N ILE A 43 -8.13 -1.79 10.46
CA ILE A 43 -8.07 -3.24 10.17
C ILE A 43 -8.13 -3.48 8.66
N GLU A 44 -9.01 -2.81 7.95
CA GLU A 44 -9.11 -3.00 6.50
C GLU A 44 -7.89 -2.44 5.74
N LEU A 45 -7.32 -1.33 6.20
CA LEU A 45 -6.06 -0.79 5.68
C LEU A 45 -4.88 -1.76 5.93
N SER A 46 -4.80 -2.42 7.08
CA SER A 46 -3.76 -3.44 7.31
C SER A 46 -3.98 -4.68 6.45
N ASN A 47 -5.24 -5.10 6.31
CA ASN A 47 -5.62 -6.29 5.54
C ASN A 47 -5.24 -6.23 4.05
N ILE A 48 -5.17 -5.05 3.44
CA ILE A 48 -4.82 -4.91 2.02
C ILE A 48 -3.30 -4.97 1.77
N VAL A 49 -2.47 -4.66 2.76
CA VAL A 49 -0.99 -4.74 2.68
C VAL A 49 -0.47 -6.04 3.30
N ASP A 50 -1.11 -7.16 2.96
CA ASP A 50 -0.86 -8.47 3.56
C ASP A 50 0.47 -9.13 3.18
N PHE A 51 1.30 -8.46 2.38
CA PHE A 51 2.70 -8.82 2.16
C PHE A 51 3.61 -8.39 3.33
N ARG A 52 3.11 -7.51 4.20
CA ARG A 52 3.76 -7.08 5.44
C ARG A 52 3.23 -7.83 6.66
N LYS A 53 4.02 -7.84 7.72
CA LYS A 53 3.63 -8.42 9.01
C LYS A 53 3.01 -7.34 9.90
N GLU A 54 1.75 -7.54 10.27
CA GLU A 54 1.06 -6.65 11.21
C GLU A 54 1.51 -6.89 12.65
N PHE A 55 1.69 -5.80 13.40
CA PHE A 55 1.77 -5.78 14.85
C PHE A 55 0.77 -4.74 15.40
N VAL A 56 0.16 -5.05 16.54
CA VAL A 56 -0.82 -4.19 17.19
C VAL A 56 -0.21 -3.58 18.45
N PHE A 57 -0.10 -2.25 18.46
CA PHE A 57 0.41 -1.54 19.64
C PHE A 57 -0.53 -1.74 20.84
N ASN A 58 0.06 -1.93 22.02
CA ASN A 58 -0.62 -2.26 23.26
C ASN A 58 -1.28 -3.65 23.32
N VAL A 59 -0.96 -4.52 22.36
CA VAL A 59 -1.28 -5.95 22.38
C VAL A 59 -0.01 -6.77 22.19
N ASP A 60 0.73 -6.51 21.11
CA ASP A 60 1.96 -7.24 20.78
C ASP A 60 3.21 -6.61 21.41
N PHE A 61 3.20 -5.29 21.64
CA PHE A 61 4.28 -4.55 22.29
C PHE A 61 3.75 -3.25 22.92
N VAL A 62 4.47 -2.71 23.91
CA VAL A 62 4.04 -1.55 24.72
C VAL A 62 5.10 -0.46 24.91
N SER A 63 6.34 -0.70 24.46
CA SER A 63 7.48 0.18 24.69
C SER A 63 8.29 0.48 23.43
N ASN A 64 9.01 1.62 23.39
CA ASN A 64 9.92 1.92 22.28
C ASN A 64 10.99 0.86 22.13
N ARG A 65 11.52 0.31 23.23
CA ARG A 65 12.60 -0.68 23.17
C ARG A 65 12.15 -1.94 22.42
N GLU A 66 10.94 -2.42 22.70
CA GLU A 66 10.37 -3.55 21.97
C GLU A 66 10.17 -3.22 20.50
N TYR A 67 9.64 -2.03 20.20
CA TYR A 67 9.45 -1.57 18.82
C TYR A 67 10.79 -1.48 18.04
N GLU A 68 11.82 -0.86 18.61
CA GLU A 68 13.15 -0.78 18.00
C GLU A 68 13.75 -2.18 17.76
N ASN A 69 13.53 -3.12 18.68
CA ASN A 69 13.97 -4.50 18.47
C ASN A 69 13.27 -5.15 17.27
N LEU A 70 11.97 -4.89 17.08
CA LEU A 70 11.23 -5.39 15.92
C LEU A 70 11.82 -4.79 14.63
N ILE A 71 12.04 -3.48 14.58
CA ILE A 71 12.63 -2.79 13.41
C ILE A 71 14.07 -3.26 13.14
N ASN A 72 14.88 -3.48 14.17
CA ASN A 72 16.24 -3.99 14.00
C ASN A 72 16.24 -5.40 13.38
N ASN A 73 15.33 -6.27 13.81
CA ASN A 73 15.19 -7.60 13.22
C ASN A 73 14.79 -7.53 11.74
N GLU A 74 13.90 -6.60 11.37
CA GLU A 74 13.51 -6.33 9.98
C GLU A 74 14.70 -5.88 9.11
N ASN A 75 15.58 -5.04 9.67
CA ASN A 75 16.74 -4.50 8.96
C ASN A 75 17.88 -5.51 8.77
N ILE A 76 18.03 -6.48 9.69
CA ILE A 76 19.08 -7.51 9.60
C ILE A 76 18.74 -8.57 8.56
N ASP A 77 17.46 -8.90 8.38
CA ASP A 77 17.02 -9.92 7.42
C ASP A 77 16.15 -9.32 6.32
N TYR A 78 16.72 -9.15 5.13
CA TYR A 78 16.00 -8.71 3.93
C TYR A 78 14.92 -9.69 3.45
N ASN A 79 14.94 -10.94 3.90
CA ASN A 79 13.90 -11.92 3.58
C ASN A 79 12.68 -11.82 4.50
N SER A 80 12.84 -11.24 5.69
CA SER A 80 11.75 -11.04 6.65
C SER A 80 10.69 -10.09 6.09
N GLN A 81 9.43 -10.35 6.47
CA GLN A 81 8.33 -9.44 6.13
C GLN A 81 8.51 -8.12 6.87
N ARG A 82 8.36 -7.01 6.14
CA ARG A 82 8.42 -5.68 6.72
C ARG A 82 7.25 -5.44 7.66
N ILE A 83 7.50 -4.68 8.72
CA ILE A 83 6.56 -4.47 9.82
C ILE A 83 5.58 -3.37 9.42
N PHE A 84 4.33 -3.59 9.76
CA PHE A 84 3.30 -2.57 9.75
C PHE A 84 2.65 -2.55 11.12
N VAL A 85 2.48 -1.36 11.71
CA VAL A 85 1.94 -1.25 13.06
C VAL A 85 0.54 -0.66 13.00
N ARG A 86 -0.43 -1.33 13.61
CA ARG A 86 -1.75 -0.76 13.89
C ARG A 86 -1.79 -0.27 15.33
N CYS A 87 -2.20 0.97 15.50
CA CYS A 87 -2.43 1.61 16.79
C CYS A 87 -3.93 1.90 16.94
N PRO A 88 -4.66 1.05 17.70
CA PRO A 88 -6.09 1.24 17.95
C PRO A 88 -6.39 2.61 18.57
N GLN A 89 -7.60 3.12 18.34
CA GLN A 89 -7.92 4.50 18.69
C GLN A 89 -7.77 4.85 20.18
N ASN A 90 -7.99 3.87 21.06
CA ASN A 90 -7.99 4.05 22.51
C ASN A 90 -6.58 4.16 23.13
N VAL A 91 -5.52 3.86 22.37
CA VAL A 91 -4.13 3.80 22.88
C VAL A 91 -3.19 4.79 22.20
N THR A 92 -3.71 5.67 21.34
CA THR A 92 -2.90 6.61 20.56
C THR A 92 -2.10 7.59 21.41
N LEU A 93 -2.71 8.15 22.47
CA LEU A 93 -1.97 9.04 23.34
C LEU A 93 -0.82 8.34 24.06
N LEU A 94 -0.97 7.04 24.36
CA LEU A 94 0.11 6.23 24.94
C LEU A 94 1.23 6.00 23.92
N ALA A 95 0.87 5.71 22.66
CA ALA A 95 1.83 5.53 21.58
C ALA A 95 2.66 6.81 21.35
N LEU A 96 1.99 7.96 21.20
CA LEU A 96 2.63 9.26 20.96
C LEU A 96 3.56 9.70 22.10
N LYS A 97 3.33 9.24 23.33
CA LYS A 97 4.21 9.50 24.48
C LYS A 97 5.42 8.57 24.55
N LYS A 98 5.32 7.36 23.99
CA LYS A 98 6.31 6.30 24.19
C LYS A 98 7.16 6.02 22.96
N ILE A 99 6.67 6.29 21.76
CA ILE A 99 7.29 5.85 20.51
C ILE A 99 7.88 7.05 19.80
N ASN A 100 9.10 6.89 19.28
CA ASN A 100 9.87 7.98 18.66
C ASN A 100 9.81 7.97 17.12
N SER A 101 9.29 6.91 16.52
CA SER A 101 9.22 6.73 15.06
C SER A 101 7.97 5.98 14.66
N PHE A 102 7.26 6.52 13.68
CA PHE A 102 5.95 6.02 13.24
C PHE A 102 5.93 5.55 11.78
N ARG A 103 7.10 5.24 11.20
CA ARG A 103 7.19 4.69 9.83
C ARG A 103 6.34 3.42 9.73
N GLY A 104 5.38 3.39 8.81
CA GLY A 104 4.48 2.27 8.60
C GLY A 104 3.43 2.09 9.71
N TRP A 105 3.07 3.16 10.41
CA TRP A 105 2.00 3.12 11.42
C TRP A 105 0.65 3.52 10.84
N LEU A 106 -0.40 2.78 11.21
CA LEU A 106 -1.79 3.18 11.13
C LEU A 106 -2.26 3.60 12.52
N ILE A 107 -2.65 4.86 12.71
CA ILE A 107 -2.97 5.43 14.01
C ILE A 107 -4.42 5.88 14.04
N GLY A 108 -5.25 5.30 14.91
CA GLY A 108 -6.63 5.75 15.11
C GLY A 108 -6.71 6.82 16.19
N PHE A 109 -7.61 7.80 16.13
CA PHE A 109 -8.05 8.48 17.35
C PHE A 109 -9.44 9.08 17.19
N SER A 110 -10.22 9.04 18.26
CA SER A 110 -11.58 9.57 18.24
C SER A 110 -11.60 11.10 18.44
N THR A 111 -12.39 11.82 17.65
CA THR A 111 -12.69 13.24 17.87
C THR A 111 -13.66 13.47 19.03
N SER A 112 -14.33 12.41 19.51
CA SER A 112 -15.17 12.47 20.72
C SER A 112 -14.38 12.39 22.04
N MET A 113 -13.05 12.36 21.98
CA MET A 113 -12.17 12.48 23.15
C MET A 113 -12.37 13.81 23.89
N ILE A 114 -11.94 13.85 25.15
CA ILE A 114 -11.88 15.09 25.94
C ILE A 114 -11.03 16.11 25.17
N LYS A 115 -11.51 17.35 25.08
CA LYS A 115 -10.89 18.41 24.25
C LYS A 115 -9.39 18.61 24.51
N GLU A 116 -8.97 18.44 25.77
CA GLU A 116 -7.57 18.52 26.19
C GLU A 116 -6.72 17.41 25.58
N ASP A 117 -7.21 16.17 25.62
CA ASP A 117 -6.55 15.00 25.02
C ASP A 117 -6.49 15.13 23.49
N LEU A 118 -7.57 15.62 22.86
CA LEU A 118 -7.61 15.85 21.42
C LEU A 118 -6.54 16.85 20.98
N ASN A 119 -6.47 18.01 21.66
CA ASN A 119 -5.44 19.01 21.38
C ASN A 119 -4.03 18.46 21.59
N LEU A 120 -3.84 17.65 22.62
CA LEU A 120 -2.56 17.01 22.91
C LEU A 120 -2.17 16.03 21.80
N VAL A 121 -3.10 15.20 21.32
CA VAL A 121 -2.87 14.28 20.19
C VAL A 121 -2.51 15.04 18.92
N GLU A 122 -3.28 16.06 18.53
CA GLU A 122 -2.99 16.84 17.31
C GLU A 122 -1.64 17.59 17.40
N THR A 123 -1.31 18.12 18.58
CA THR A 123 0.00 18.76 18.82
C THR A 123 1.15 17.76 18.78
N GLN A 124 0.98 16.57 19.35
CA GLN A 124 2.01 15.53 19.31
C GLN A 124 2.17 14.95 17.91
N LEU A 125 1.08 14.70 17.17
CA LEU A 125 1.15 14.23 15.79
C LEU A 125 1.94 15.20 14.91
N SER A 126 1.66 16.49 14.99
CA SER A 126 2.39 17.50 14.21
C SER A 126 3.87 17.65 14.61
N LYS A 127 4.20 17.35 15.86
CA LYS A 127 5.59 17.39 16.36
C LYS A 127 6.39 16.14 15.96
N GLU A 128 5.81 14.96 16.14
CA GLU A 128 6.49 13.68 15.96
C GLU A 128 6.46 13.20 14.49
N LEU A 129 5.43 13.59 13.71
CA LEU A 129 5.27 13.19 12.31
C LEU A 129 5.59 14.35 11.36
N LYS A 130 6.70 14.23 10.64
CA LYS A 130 7.06 15.18 9.58
C LYS A 130 6.19 15.04 8.32
N LYS A 131 5.79 13.80 8.02
CA LYS A 131 5.09 13.41 6.79
C LYS A 131 4.05 12.35 7.12
N PHE A 132 2.77 12.63 6.86
CA PHE A 132 1.70 11.69 7.16
C PHE A 132 0.41 12.01 6.38
N LEU A 133 -0.48 11.02 6.30
CA LEU A 133 -1.82 11.15 5.73
C LEU A 133 -2.85 11.17 6.85
N ILE A 134 -3.84 12.06 6.78
CA ILE A 134 -5.00 12.07 7.67
C ILE A 134 -6.24 11.66 6.88
N ILE A 135 -6.94 10.64 7.39
CA ILE A 135 -8.27 10.22 6.97
C ILE A 135 -9.24 10.68 8.06
N THR A 136 -10.14 11.61 7.72
CA THR A 136 -11.20 12.05 8.65
C THR A 136 -12.53 11.40 8.26
N LEU A 137 -13.12 10.67 9.19
CA LEU A 137 -14.39 9.95 9.08
C LEU A 137 -15.46 10.73 9.86
N ASN A 138 -16.25 11.54 9.16
CA ASN A 138 -17.44 12.17 9.72
C ASN A 138 -18.69 11.47 9.15
N ARG A 139 -19.81 11.51 9.89
CA ARG A 139 -21.06 10.78 9.55
C ARG A 139 -21.49 10.84 8.08
N ASN A 140 -21.25 11.96 7.40
CA ASN A 140 -21.67 12.18 6.01
C ASN A 140 -20.51 12.58 5.08
N HIS A 141 -19.27 12.62 5.58
CA HIS A 141 -18.16 13.15 4.79
C HIS A 141 -16.84 12.50 5.18
N ILE A 142 -16.15 11.96 4.18
CA ILE A 142 -14.79 11.47 4.29
C ILE A 142 -13.87 12.51 3.64
N SER A 143 -12.89 13.00 4.40
CA SER A 143 -11.89 13.93 3.89
C SER A 143 -10.48 13.37 4.08
N ILE A 144 -9.62 13.62 3.09
CA ILE A 144 -8.24 13.15 3.07
C ILE A 144 -7.32 14.36 2.98
N LYS A 145 -6.37 14.45 3.90
CA LYS A 145 -5.34 15.49 3.92
C LYS A 145 -3.96 14.84 3.98
N LEU A 146 -3.03 15.34 3.17
CA LEU A 146 -1.64 14.92 3.21
C LEU A 146 -0.81 16.07 3.81
N GLU A 147 -0.01 15.76 4.82
CA GLU A 147 0.78 16.73 5.58
C GLU A 147 2.28 16.50 5.34
N GLY A 148 3.03 17.59 5.08
CA GLY A 148 4.49 17.54 4.92
C GLY A 148 5.00 17.09 3.55
N PHE A 149 4.13 17.03 2.54
CA PHE A 149 4.49 16.67 1.16
C PHE A 149 4.22 17.82 0.19
N ASP A 150 5.09 17.96 -0.82
CA ASP A 150 4.73 18.68 -2.04
C ASP A 150 3.99 17.72 -2.98
N LEU A 151 2.69 17.97 -3.17
CA LEU A 151 1.84 17.16 -4.06
C LEU A 151 2.32 17.16 -5.51
N LYS A 152 3.15 18.10 -5.93
CA LYS A 152 3.73 18.13 -7.28
C LYS A 152 4.88 17.14 -7.46
N GLU A 153 5.51 16.73 -6.37
CA GLU A 153 6.63 15.79 -6.37
C GLU A 153 6.17 14.33 -6.28
N ILE A 154 4.89 14.09 -5.96
CA ILE A 154 4.34 12.74 -5.84
C ILE A 154 3.84 12.26 -7.20
N ASP A 155 4.54 11.27 -7.76
CA ASP A 155 4.02 10.50 -8.89
C ASP A 155 3.05 9.41 -8.39
N LEU A 156 1.81 9.49 -8.85
CA LEU A 156 0.73 8.53 -8.55
C LEU A 156 0.42 7.61 -9.74
N SER A 157 1.29 7.55 -10.74
CA SER A 157 1.08 6.79 -11.98
C SER A 157 0.80 5.31 -11.72
N LEU A 158 1.59 4.69 -10.85
CA LEU A 158 1.45 3.30 -10.41
C LEU A 158 0.11 3.08 -9.69
N GLU A 159 -0.17 3.89 -8.66
CA GLU A 159 -1.36 3.73 -7.84
C GLU A 159 -2.64 3.91 -8.68
N ASN A 160 -2.62 4.88 -9.60
CA ASN A 160 -3.72 5.07 -10.56
C ASN A 160 -3.89 3.88 -11.52
N THR A 161 -2.80 3.22 -11.90
CA THR A 161 -2.81 2.03 -12.76
C THR A 161 -3.37 0.83 -12.01
N ILE A 162 -2.92 0.59 -10.77
CA ILE A 162 -3.43 -0.47 -9.89
C ILE A 162 -4.94 -0.30 -9.69
N LEU A 163 -5.39 0.89 -9.32
CA LEU A 163 -6.83 1.16 -9.10
C LEU A 163 -7.67 0.98 -10.35
N ARG A 164 -7.13 1.33 -11.52
CA ARG A 164 -7.80 1.07 -12.81
C ARG A 164 -7.93 -0.43 -13.05
N LYS A 165 -6.85 -1.20 -12.90
CA LYS A 165 -6.87 -2.67 -13.07
C LYS A 165 -7.88 -3.34 -12.14
N ILE A 166 -7.89 -2.93 -10.86
CA ILE A 166 -8.87 -3.43 -9.88
C ILE A 166 -10.30 -3.21 -10.39
N SER A 167 -10.63 -1.98 -10.79
CA SER A 167 -11.97 -1.66 -11.28
C SER A 167 -12.33 -2.47 -12.54
N GLU A 168 -11.45 -2.49 -13.54
CA GLU A 168 -11.71 -3.18 -14.81
C GLU A 168 -11.83 -4.70 -14.63
N ASP A 169 -10.95 -5.32 -13.85
CA ASP A 169 -10.92 -6.76 -13.68
C ASP A 169 -12.03 -7.27 -12.77
N THR A 170 -12.46 -6.47 -11.78
CA THR A 170 -13.67 -6.74 -11.00
C THR A 170 -14.90 -6.75 -11.92
N GLU A 171 -15.10 -5.71 -12.74
CA GLU A 171 -16.26 -5.63 -13.65
C GLU A 171 -16.24 -6.76 -14.70
N LYS A 172 -15.09 -7.04 -15.31
CA LYS A 172 -14.94 -8.16 -16.26
C LYS A 172 -15.28 -9.51 -15.60
N SER A 173 -14.91 -9.72 -14.34
CA SER A 173 -15.18 -10.96 -13.62
C SER A 173 -16.65 -11.11 -13.25
N ILE A 174 -17.29 -10.04 -12.75
CA ILE A 174 -18.72 -10.03 -12.44
C ILE A 174 -19.56 -10.21 -13.71
N ALA A 175 -19.21 -9.56 -14.81
CA ALA A 175 -19.89 -9.74 -16.09
C ALA A 175 -19.79 -11.18 -16.61
N ARG A 176 -18.64 -11.84 -16.41
CA ARG A 176 -18.47 -13.27 -16.72
C ARG A 176 -19.37 -14.15 -15.86
N MET A 177 -19.41 -13.93 -14.55
CA MET A 177 -20.27 -14.70 -13.63
C MET A 177 -21.76 -14.58 -13.99
N LYS A 178 -22.24 -13.34 -14.22
CA LYS A 178 -23.61 -13.08 -14.65
C LYS A 178 -23.95 -13.80 -15.94
N ARG A 179 -23.04 -13.80 -16.93
CA ARG A 179 -23.23 -14.48 -18.21
C ARG A 179 -23.40 -16.00 -18.04
N VAL A 180 -22.53 -16.62 -17.23
CA VAL A 180 -22.59 -18.06 -16.97
C VAL A 180 -23.93 -18.45 -16.36
N VAL A 181 -24.44 -17.69 -15.38
CA VAL A 181 -25.75 -17.94 -14.78
C VAL A 181 -26.87 -17.70 -15.79
N LEU A 182 -26.84 -16.58 -16.51
CA LEU A 182 -27.82 -16.23 -17.55
C LEU A 182 -27.96 -17.33 -18.62
N GLU A 183 -26.84 -17.91 -19.08
CA GLU A 183 -26.84 -18.99 -20.05
C GLU A 183 -27.57 -20.25 -19.55
N LYS A 184 -27.53 -20.51 -18.24
CA LYS A 184 -28.21 -21.68 -17.63
C LYS A 184 -29.71 -21.46 -17.41
N ILE A 185 -30.14 -20.21 -17.22
CA ILE A 185 -31.56 -19.87 -17.01
C ILE A 185 -32.30 -19.44 -18.27
N LYS A 186 -31.60 -19.30 -19.42
CA LYS A 186 -32.18 -18.78 -20.67
C LYS A 186 -33.39 -19.58 -21.19
N ASN A 187 -33.46 -20.87 -20.88
CA ASN A 187 -34.52 -21.78 -21.34
C ASN A 187 -35.46 -22.24 -20.22
N SER A 188 -35.39 -21.63 -19.03
CA SER A 188 -36.22 -22.03 -17.90
C SER A 188 -37.39 -21.05 -17.69
N THR A 189 -38.51 -21.57 -17.20
CA THR A 189 -39.69 -20.78 -16.81
C THR A 189 -39.48 -20.10 -15.44
N VAL A 190 -38.29 -19.55 -15.22
CA VAL A 190 -37.94 -18.92 -13.94
C VAL A 190 -38.53 -17.52 -13.87
N GLU A 191 -39.16 -17.22 -12.74
CA GLU A 191 -39.77 -15.92 -12.48
C GLU A 191 -38.72 -14.79 -12.50
N LYS A 192 -39.08 -13.62 -13.06
CA LYS A 192 -38.17 -12.47 -13.18
C LYS A 192 -37.57 -12.01 -11.84
N SER A 193 -38.31 -12.16 -10.75
CA SER A 193 -37.85 -11.84 -9.39
C SER A 193 -36.68 -12.75 -8.99
N LEU A 194 -36.81 -14.06 -9.20
CA LEU A 194 -35.76 -15.04 -8.93
C LEU A 194 -34.55 -14.84 -9.84
N ILE A 195 -34.75 -14.47 -11.11
CA ILE A 195 -33.64 -14.11 -12.01
C ILE A 195 -32.82 -12.94 -11.45
N ARG A 196 -33.46 -11.91 -10.88
CA ARG A 196 -32.74 -10.78 -10.29
C ARG A 196 -31.89 -11.21 -9.10
N THR A 197 -32.46 -12.02 -8.21
CA THR A 197 -31.72 -12.57 -7.05
C THR A 197 -30.54 -13.44 -7.49
N LEU A 198 -30.72 -14.31 -8.49
CA LEU A 198 -29.66 -15.16 -9.02
C LEU A 198 -28.53 -14.39 -9.73
N LEU A 199 -28.76 -13.13 -10.10
CA LEU A 199 -27.78 -12.25 -10.75
C LEU A 199 -27.27 -11.13 -9.84
N ASP A 200 -27.69 -11.11 -8.58
CA ASP A 200 -27.14 -10.23 -7.56
C ASP A 200 -25.83 -10.83 -7.06
N PHE A 201 -24.73 -10.30 -7.58
CA PHE A 201 -23.36 -10.65 -7.19
C PHE A 201 -22.71 -9.54 -6.36
N SER A 202 -23.49 -8.78 -5.59
CA SER A 202 -22.98 -7.63 -4.84
C SER A 202 -21.94 -8.02 -3.78
N VAL A 203 -22.17 -9.12 -3.05
CA VAL A 203 -21.23 -9.64 -2.05
C VAL A 203 -19.96 -10.17 -2.72
N GLU A 204 -20.11 -10.97 -3.78
CA GLU A 204 -18.99 -11.52 -4.54
C GLU A 204 -18.16 -10.41 -5.19
N LYS A 205 -18.79 -9.31 -5.60
CA LYS A 205 -18.10 -8.15 -6.15
C LYS A 205 -17.15 -7.53 -5.13
N GLU A 206 -17.59 -7.35 -3.88
CA GLU A 206 -16.75 -6.80 -2.81
C GLU A 206 -15.57 -7.73 -2.50
N GLU A 207 -15.82 -9.04 -2.38
CA GLU A 207 -14.76 -10.03 -2.13
C GLU A 207 -13.76 -10.10 -3.30
N LEU A 208 -14.25 -10.12 -4.55
CA LEU A 208 -13.40 -10.09 -5.74
C LEU A 208 -12.56 -8.84 -5.80
N LYS A 209 -13.15 -7.67 -5.50
CA LYS A 209 -12.43 -6.40 -5.45
C LYS A 209 -11.30 -6.48 -4.42
N LYS A 210 -11.55 -6.98 -3.21
CA LYS A 210 -10.51 -7.19 -2.16
C LYS A 210 -9.39 -8.12 -2.63
N ASN A 211 -9.74 -9.24 -3.25
CA ASN A 211 -8.78 -10.23 -3.74
C ASN A 211 -7.90 -9.71 -4.88
N ILE A 212 -8.51 -9.00 -5.85
CA ILE A 212 -7.76 -8.36 -6.94
C ILE A 212 -6.86 -7.27 -6.38
N PHE A 213 -7.34 -6.48 -5.41
CA PHE A 213 -6.53 -5.44 -4.75
C PHE A 213 -5.25 -6.02 -4.13
N LYS A 214 -5.40 -7.06 -3.29
CA LYS A 214 -4.26 -7.76 -2.67
C LYS A 214 -3.31 -8.35 -3.72
N LYS A 215 -3.85 -8.94 -4.79
CA LYS A 215 -3.06 -9.51 -5.88
C LYS A 215 -2.19 -8.45 -6.55
N GLU A 216 -2.76 -7.30 -6.93
CA GLU A 216 -2.01 -6.25 -7.62
C GLU A 216 -0.90 -5.67 -6.73
N LEU A 217 -1.15 -5.48 -5.44
CA LEU A 217 -0.11 -5.02 -4.52
C LEU A 217 0.99 -6.06 -4.29
N ARG A 218 0.63 -7.35 -4.18
CA ARG A 218 1.62 -8.43 -4.09
C ARG A 218 2.47 -8.52 -5.34
N ASN A 219 1.88 -8.35 -6.52
CA ASN A 219 2.62 -8.34 -7.79
C ASN A 219 3.66 -7.22 -7.80
N PHE A 220 3.27 -6.00 -7.43
CA PHE A 220 4.19 -4.87 -7.30
C PHE A 220 5.31 -5.15 -6.29
N HIS A 221 4.96 -5.55 -5.07
CA HIS A 221 5.93 -5.88 -4.03
C HIS A 221 6.91 -6.99 -4.48
N SER A 222 6.41 -8.05 -5.11
CA SER A 222 7.23 -9.15 -5.64
C SER A 222 8.17 -8.69 -6.77
N GLY A 223 7.69 -7.86 -7.70
CA GLY A 223 8.53 -7.25 -8.74
C GLY A 223 9.65 -6.39 -8.12
N SER A 224 9.29 -5.52 -7.18
CA SER A 224 10.26 -4.69 -6.45
C SER A 224 11.25 -5.51 -5.62
N LYS A 225 10.83 -6.63 -5.02
CA LYS A 225 11.72 -7.54 -4.29
C LYS A 225 12.71 -8.25 -5.23
N ARG A 226 12.28 -8.63 -6.44
CA ARG A 226 13.19 -9.15 -7.48
C ARG A 226 14.20 -8.09 -7.89
N ALA A 227 13.76 -6.85 -8.12
CA ALA A 227 14.64 -5.72 -8.42
C ALA A 227 15.67 -5.51 -7.30
N PHE A 228 15.21 -5.48 -6.04
CA PHE A 228 16.06 -5.37 -4.85
C PHE A 228 17.17 -6.42 -4.84
N PHE A 229 16.85 -7.69 -5.12
CA PHE A 229 17.87 -8.75 -5.13
C PHE A 229 18.88 -8.64 -6.27
N ILE A 230 18.42 -8.26 -7.48
CA ILE A 230 19.31 -8.02 -8.62
C ILE A 230 20.25 -6.86 -8.31
N LEU A 231 19.70 -5.72 -7.88
CA LEU A 231 20.44 -4.50 -7.60
C LEU A 231 21.41 -4.68 -6.42
N SER A 232 21.01 -5.41 -5.38
CA SER A 232 21.91 -5.77 -4.27
C SER A 232 23.13 -6.56 -4.75
N ARG A 233 22.94 -7.52 -5.67
CA ARG A 233 24.05 -8.29 -6.26
C ARG A 233 24.94 -7.43 -7.16
N LEU A 234 24.35 -6.55 -7.97
CA LEU A 234 25.11 -5.60 -8.78
C LEU A 234 25.92 -4.61 -7.91
N ASN A 235 25.35 -4.15 -6.81
CA ASN A 235 26.03 -3.29 -5.84
C ASN A 235 27.22 -4.00 -5.18
N LEU A 236 27.07 -5.30 -4.87
CA LEU A 236 28.17 -6.10 -4.34
C LEU A 236 29.29 -6.26 -5.37
N LEU A 237 28.94 -6.53 -6.64
CA LEU A 237 29.92 -6.63 -7.72
C LEU A 237 30.66 -5.30 -7.96
N SER A 238 30.01 -4.14 -7.82
CA SER A 238 30.70 -2.86 -7.95
C SER A 238 31.79 -2.63 -6.90
N LYS A 239 31.71 -3.29 -5.74
CA LYS A 239 32.75 -3.24 -4.71
C LYS A 239 34.02 -4.01 -5.11
N PHE A 240 33.95 -4.83 -6.15
CA PHE A 240 35.08 -5.55 -6.75
C PHE A 240 35.52 -4.90 -8.08
N GLU A 241 35.45 -3.57 -8.16
CA GLU A 241 35.94 -2.75 -9.30
C GLU A 241 35.32 -3.09 -10.67
N THR A 242 34.17 -3.78 -10.70
CA THR A 242 33.42 -4.05 -11.92
C THR A 242 32.36 -2.96 -12.15
N THR A 243 32.29 -2.38 -13.34
CA THR A 243 31.16 -1.50 -13.72
C THR A 243 29.88 -2.32 -13.87
N THR A 244 28.92 -2.13 -12.96
CA THR A 244 27.73 -3.00 -12.82
C THR A 244 26.42 -2.23 -12.92
N THR A 245 26.35 -1.32 -13.89
CA THR A 245 25.12 -0.58 -14.18
C THR A 245 24.17 -1.43 -15.03
N ILE A 246 22.86 -1.19 -14.91
CA ILE A 246 21.82 -1.90 -15.66
C ILE A 246 20.85 -0.90 -16.30
N GLY A 247 20.45 -1.17 -17.53
CA GLY A 247 19.41 -0.40 -18.22
C GLY A 247 18.04 -0.56 -17.55
N SER A 248 17.28 0.53 -17.43
CA SER A 248 15.96 0.52 -16.79
C SER A 248 15.00 -0.49 -17.44
N LYS A 249 15.00 -0.55 -18.77
CA LYS A 249 14.16 -1.49 -19.55
C LYS A 249 14.55 -2.94 -19.25
N THR A 250 15.84 -3.25 -19.31
CA THR A 250 16.38 -4.60 -19.01
C THR A 250 15.98 -5.04 -17.61
N LEU A 251 16.06 -4.16 -16.61
CA LEU A 251 15.63 -4.51 -15.25
C LEU A 251 14.13 -4.79 -15.17
N LEU A 252 13.27 -3.92 -15.74
CA LEU A 252 11.81 -4.08 -15.72
C LEU A 252 11.34 -5.38 -16.39
N GLU A 253 11.95 -5.74 -17.53
CA GLU A 253 11.71 -7.00 -18.22
C GLU A 253 12.16 -8.20 -17.36
N THR A 254 13.35 -8.11 -16.76
CA THR A 254 13.91 -9.19 -15.93
C THR A 254 13.07 -9.47 -14.68
N ILE A 255 12.49 -8.43 -14.08
CA ILE A 255 11.61 -8.58 -12.90
C ILE A 255 10.16 -8.90 -13.30
N ASP A 256 9.84 -9.00 -14.59
CA ASP A 256 8.49 -9.26 -15.10
C ASP A 256 7.45 -8.32 -14.46
N TYR A 257 7.73 -7.01 -14.49
CA TYR A 257 6.83 -5.98 -13.96
C TYR A 257 7.02 -4.63 -14.67
N GLU A 258 6.05 -4.25 -15.51
CA GLU A 258 6.12 -3.05 -16.36
C GLU A 258 5.13 -1.93 -15.94
N ASP A 259 4.32 -2.16 -14.90
CA ASP A 259 3.28 -1.19 -14.50
C ASP A 259 3.82 0.01 -13.72
N ALA A 260 5.10 0.01 -13.36
CA ALA A 260 5.77 1.07 -12.62
C ALA A 260 7.00 1.59 -13.38
N SER A 261 7.31 2.88 -13.20
CA SER A 261 8.59 3.44 -13.61
C SER A 261 9.73 2.85 -12.78
N ILE A 262 10.95 2.90 -13.31
CA ILE A 262 12.14 2.46 -12.56
C ILE A 262 12.33 3.32 -11.30
N GLU A 263 12.08 4.62 -11.40
CA GLU A 263 12.18 5.56 -10.27
C GLU A 263 11.21 5.18 -9.15
N ARG A 264 9.98 4.75 -9.51
CA ARG A 264 9.00 4.30 -8.52
C ARG A 264 9.45 3.02 -7.81
N ILE A 265 10.03 2.07 -8.54
CA ILE A 265 10.59 0.84 -7.95
C ILE A 265 11.76 1.17 -7.01
N ILE A 266 12.70 2.02 -7.43
CA ILE A 266 13.84 2.43 -6.60
C ILE A 266 13.36 3.16 -5.34
N SER A 267 12.39 4.07 -5.47
CA SER A 267 11.78 4.77 -4.32
C SER A 267 11.15 3.78 -3.35
N PHE A 268 10.33 2.85 -3.86
CA PHE A 268 9.72 1.82 -3.02
C PHE A 268 10.79 0.95 -2.35
N ILE A 269 11.88 0.60 -3.03
CA ILE A 269 12.97 -0.17 -2.44
C ILE A 269 13.62 0.59 -1.27
N LYS A 270 13.85 1.88 -1.43
CA LYS A 270 14.35 2.75 -0.35
C LYS A 270 13.37 2.80 0.82
N ASP A 271 12.08 2.87 0.55
CA ASP A 271 11.04 2.92 1.57
C ASP A 271 10.72 1.56 2.22
N GLU A 272 11.07 0.44 1.59
CA GLU A 272 10.80 -0.91 2.08
C GLU A 272 12.03 -1.59 2.69
N TRP A 273 13.22 -1.37 2.12
CA TRP A 273 14.48 -1.99 2.54
C TRP A 273 15.57 -1.00 2.97
N ASN A 274 15.32 0.31 2.91
CA ASN A 274 16.27 1.36 3.29
C ASN A 274 17.58 1.34 2.48
N GLU A 275 17.52 0.86 1.23
CA GLU A 275 18.64 0.83 0.28
C GLU A 275 18.36 1.76 -0.90
N ASP A 276 19.36 2.51 -1.34
CA ASP A 276 19.25 3.40 -2.50
C ASP A 276 20.18 2.93 -3.62
N PHE A 277 19.57 2.42 -4.70
CA PHE A 277 20.29 1.88 -5.87
C PHE A 277 20.22 2.81 -7.08
N SER A 278 19.88 4.09 -6.89
CA SER A 278 19.78 5.06 -7.98
C SER A 278 21.07 5.17 -8.80
N ASN A 279 22.23 4.92 -8.19
CA ASN A 279 23.55 4.94 -8.83
C ASN A 279 23.80 3.74 -9.78
N LEU A 280 23.00 2.67 -9.71
CA LEU A 280 23.17 1.47 -10.54
C LEU A 280 22.34 1.50 -11.83
N ILE A 281 21.45 2.48 -11.98
CA ILE A 281 20.57 2.58 -13.15
C ILE A 281 21.24 3.42 -14.23
N GLU A 282 21.40 2.84 -15.43
CA GLU A 282 21.89 3.59 -16.57
C GLU A 282 20.83 4.57 -17.07
N ASN A 283 21.13 5.86 -17.01
CA ASN A 283 20.34 6.85 -17.72
C ASN A 283 20.37 6.54 -19.22
N ALA A 284 19.19 6.53 -19.86
CA ALA A 284 18.97 6.17 -21.27
C ALA A 284 19.86 6.90 -22.31
N LYS A 285 20.62 7.93 -21.93
CA LYS A 285 21.60 8.60 -22.78
C LYS A 285 22.93 7.85 -22.97
N LYS A 286 23.26 6.81 -22.17
CA LYS A 286 24.54 6.07 -22.29
C LYS A 286 24.41 4.55 -22.56
N ALA A 287 23.22 3.96 -22.45
CA ALA A 287 22.98 2.51 -22.49
C ALA A 287 23.03 1.83 -23.89
N SER A 288 23.80 2.34 -24.85
CA SER A 288 23.68 1.88 -26.25
C SER A 288 24.64 0.74 -26.66
N ILE A 289 25.55 0.28 -25.79
CA ILE A 289 26.61 -0.66 -26.20
C ILE A 289 26.59 -1.98 -25.41
N GLY A 290 26.24 -1.98 -24.11
CA GLY A 290 26.25 -3.19 -23.27
C GLY A 290 25.01 -4.09 -23.41
N ASP A 291 23.82 -3.48 -23.45
CA ASP A 291 22.53 -4.21 -23.45
C ASP A 291 22.30 -5.09 -24.69
N LYS A 292 22.95 -4.80 -25.82
CA LYS A 292 22.82 -5.58 -27.08
C LYS A 292 23.47 -6.96 -27.02
N ILE A 293 24.41 -7.21 -26.11
CA ILE A 293 25.12 -8.49 -26.05
C ILE A 293 24.39 -9.50 -25.15
N GLN A 294 23.65 -9.04 -24.14
CA GLN A 294 22.86 -9.92 -23.26
C GLN A 294 21.51 -10.33 -23.86
N SER A 295 20.87 -9.50 -24.69
CA SER A 295 19.57 -9.82 -25.31
C SER A 295 19.63 -10.88 -26.43
N LEU A 296 20.80 -11.48 -26.68
CA LEU A 296 21.02 -12.53 -27.69
C LEU A 296 21.28 -13.91 -27.07
N TRP A 297 21.32 -14.01 -25.73
CA TRP A 297 21.56 -15.26 -25.00
C TRP A 297 20.40 -15.65 -24.06
N GLY A 298 19.19 -15.14 -24.31
CA GLY A 298 17.95 -15.51 -23.64
C GLY A 298 16.81 -15.66 -24.63
#